data_AF-A0A1I7TUB4-F1
#
_entry.id   AF-A0A1I7TUB4-F1
#
_cell.length_a   1.000
_cell.length_b   1.000
_cell.length_c   1.000
_cell.angle_alpha   90.00
_cell.angle_beta   90.00
_cell.angle_gamma   90.00
#
_symmetry.space_group_name_H-M   'P 1'
#
loop_
_entity.id
_entity.type
_entity.pdbx_description
1 polymer ?
#
loop_
_entity_poly.entity_id
_entity_poly.type
_entity_poly.pdbx_seq_one_letter_code
_entity_poly.pdbx_strand_id
1 'polypeptide(L)'
;MASTSIARFTSIIRTTSVRGFHDRSAVPRVVDDREKSSAKYSDAGYTFRYHQQGLDPLPRIPDCKVPVARPAYKVRDQWSDEAARFGQNDYIDLLGDGSVHPAQLQYHTPTWLRGFPGQHRANELIKLIHYRNLYDSKLKQNSPKRWHELRKRIKYLMMQHNYNKQDEIGRERNLGLWEEEPDYTYKDKSRRSFKDEIH
;
A
#
# COMPACT_ATOMS: atom_id res chain seq x y z
N MET A 1 70.78 -42.50 30.50
CA MET A 1 70.18 -43.58 29.68
C MET A 1 68.86 -43.94 30.34
N ALA A 2 67.79 -43.20 30.07
CA ALA A 2 66.80 -43.42 29.03
C ALA A 2 65.45 -43.58 29.74
N SER A 3 64.73 -42.47 29.79
CA SER A 3 63.35 -42.34 30.24
C SER A 3 62.44 -43.13 29.30
N THR A 4 61.53 -43.92 29.87
CA THR A 4 60.38 -44.49 29.14
C THR A 4 59.13 -44.29 29.96
N SER A 5 58.54 -43.10 29.81
CA SER A 5 57.18 -42.79 30.22
C SER A 5 56.19 -43.54 29.32
N ILE A 6 55.50 -44.54 29.88
CA ILE A 6 54.39 -45.23 29.21
C ILE A 6 53.17 -44.30 29.25
N ALA A 7 52.86 -43.66 28.12
CA ALA A 7 51.64 -42.89 27.96
C ALA A 7 50.43 -43.84 27.97
N ARG A 8 49.56 -43.71 28.97
CA ARG A 8 48.26 -44.41 29.01
C ARG A 8 47.33 -43.74 28.01
N PHE A 9 47.01 -44.43 26.91
CA PHE A 9 45.90 -44.06 26.05
C PHE A 9 44.58 -44.27 26.81
N THR A 10 43.97 -43.19 27.30
CA THR A 10 42.58 -43.23 27.75
C THR A 10 41.67 -43.19 26.53
N SER A 11 41.18 -44.34 26.09
CA SER A 11 40.05 -44.38 25.15
C SER A 11 38.80 -43.90 25.89
N ILE A 12 38.31 -42.71 25.54
CA ILE A 12 37.00 -42.26 25.98
C ILE A 12 35.97 -43.07 25.19
N ILE A 13 35.51 -44.18 25.75
CA ILE A 13 34.32 -44.88 25.26
C ILE A 13 33.14 -43.97 25.64
N ARG A 14 32.65 -43.18 24.69
CA ARG A 14 31.36 -42.49 24.83
C ARG A 14 30.27 -43.55 24.79
N THR A 15 29.83 -44.01 25.95
CA THR A 15 28.60 -44.80 26.08
C THR A 15 27.41 -43.87 25.84
N THR A 16 26.94 -43.80 24.60
CA THR A 16 25.63 -43.21 24.32
C THR A 16 24.57 -44.14 24.92
N SER A 17 24.10 -43.84 26.12
CA SER A 17 22.92 -44.46 26.71
C SER A 17 21.70 -44.05 25.90
N VAL A 18 21.38 -44.81 24.85
CA VAL A 18 20.11 -44.67 24.14
C VAL A 18 19.05 -45.30 25.03
N ARG A 19 18.36 -44.47 25.81
CA ARG A 19 17.14 -44.90 26.52
C ARG A 19 16.05 -45.08 25.48
N GLY A 20 15.91 -46.30 24.96
CA GLY A 20 14.76 -46.67 24.15
C GLY A 20 13.51 -46.75 25.02
N PHE A 21 12.63 -45.76 24.94
CA PHE A 21 11.30 -45.88 25.49
C PHE A 21 10.55 -46.97 24.72
N HIS A 22 10.33 -48.11 25.37
CA HIS A 22 9.43 -49.15 24.87
C HIS A 22 8.00 -48.76 25.27
N ASP A 23 7.14 -48.55 24.29
CA ASP A 23 5.71 -48.46 24.52
C ASP A 23 5.22 -49.84 24.98
N ARG A 24 4.78 -49.92 26.23
CA ARG A 24 4.28 -51.15 26.87
C ARG A 24 2.77 -51.29 26.77
N SER A 25 2.09 -50.39 26.06
CA SER A 25 0.63 -50.49 25.91
C SER A 25 0.29 -51.49 24.80
N ALA A 26 0.00 -52.74 25.19
CA ALA A 26 -0.54 -53.78 24.31
C ALA A 26 -2.01 -53.52 23.91
N VAL A 27 -2.43 -52.25 23.86
CA VAL A 27 -3.81 -51.86 23.55
C VAL A 27 -3.84 -51.43 22.08
N PRO A 28 -4.48 -52.20 21.19
CA PRO A 28 -4.68 -51.74 19.82
C PRO A 28 -5.60 -50.51 19.86
N ARG A 29 -5.05 -49.34 19.54
CA ARG A 29 -5.87 -48.14 19.39
C ARG A 29 -6.69 -48.29 18.11
N VAL A 30 -8.02 -48.25 18.26
CA VAL A 30 -8.94 -48.18 17.12
C VAL A 30 -8.66 -46.85 16.39
N VAL A 31 -8.37 -46.93 15.10
CA VAL A 31 -8.12 -45.77 14.23
C VAL A 31 -9.18 -45.79 13.14
N ASP A 32 -9.80 -44.64 12.86
CA ASP A 32 -10.94 -44.52 11.94
C ASP A 32 -10.62 -44.86 10.46
N ASP A 33 -9.34 -44.86 10.06
CA ASP A 33 -8.94 -45.14 8.67
C ASP A 33 -7.93 -46.30 8.57
N ARG A 34 -8.28 -47.33 7.79
CA ARG A 34 -7.45 -48.53 7.53
C ARG A 34 -6.11 -48.19 6.84
N GLU A 35 -6.05 -47.12 6.04
CA GLU A 35 -4.82 -46.66 5.36
C GLU A 35 -3.90 -45.79 6.24
N LYS A 36 -4.33 -45.36 7.43
CA LYS A 36 -3.48 -44.64 8.40
C LYS A 36 -2.64 -45.57 9.28
N SER A 37 -2.81 -46.89 9.16
CA SER A 37 -2.32 -47.87 10.16
C SER A 37 -0.87 -48.35 9.98
N SER A 38 -0.09 -47.90 8.99
CA SER A 38 1.27 -48.42 8.81
C SER A 38 2.28 -47.45 8.20
N ALA A 39 2.66 -46.43 8.96
CA ALA A 39 3.98 -45.81 8.78
C ALA A 39 4.79 -45.98 10.07
N LYS A 40 5.89 -46.75 9.98
CA LYS A 40 6.84 -46.89 11.09
C LYS A 40 7.52 -45.56 11.33
N TYR A 41 7.62 -45.15 12.60
CA TYR A 41 8.40 -43.99 13.01
C TYR A 41 9.89 -44.34 12.83
N SER A 42 10.63 -43.55 12.06
CA SER A 42 12.09 -43.57 12.03
C SER A 42 12.61 -42.36 12.82
N ASP A 43 13.71 -42.52 13.54
CA ASP A 43 14.33 -41.48 14.37
C ASP A 43 14.99 -40.35 13.54
N ALA A 44 14.79 -40.36 12.23
CA ALA A 44 15.22 -39.33 11.29
C ALA A 44 14.00 -38.49 10.82
N GLY A 45 13.39 -37.77 11.76
CA GLY A 45 12.48 -36.66 11.49
C GLY A 45 11.11 -37.04 10.89
N TYR A 46 10.04 -36.64 11.59
CA TYR A 46 8.70 -36.61 11.03
C TYR A 46 8.65 -35.62 9.86
N THR A 47 8.51 -36.09 8.61
CA THR A 47 8.18 -35.23 7.48
C THR A 47 6.68 -34.98 7.47
N PHE A 48 6.25 -33.76 7.78
CA PHE A 48 4.85 -33.36 7.61
C PHE A 48 4.40 -33.61 6.17
N ARG A 49 3.28 -34.32 5.97
CA ARG A 49 2.70 -34.53 4.63
C ARG A 49 1.86 -33.35 4.13
N TYR A 50 1.64 -32.33 4.98
CA TYR A 50 0.79 -31.17 4.70
C TYR A 50 1.40 -29.89 5.27
N HIS A 51 1.07 -28.77 4.62
CA HIS A 51 1.54 -27.43 4.94
C HIS A 51 1.03 -26.96 6.30
N GLN A 52 1.91 -26.51 7.19
CA GLN A 52 1.52 -25.94 8.48
C GLN A 52 1.34 -24.43 8.36
N GLN A 53 0.09 -23.95 8.46
CA GLN A 53 -0.19 -22.52 8.50
C GLN A 53 0.54 -21.87 9.69
N GLY A 54 1.46 -20.94 9.41
CA GLY A 54 2.24 -20.21 10.42
C GLY A 54 3.66 -20.74 10.67
N LEU A 55 3.96 -22.00 10.33
CA LEU A 55 5.34 -22.54 10.33
C LEU A 55 5.96 -22.53 8.92
N ASP A 56 5.17 -22.86 7.90
CA ASP A 56 5.63 -22.79 6.51
C ASP A 56 5.52 -21.34 5.98
N PRO A 57 6.62 -20.73 5.51
CA PRO A 57 6.69 -19.30 5.22
C PRO A 57 6.11 -18.88 3.86
N LEU A 58 5.57 -19.82 3.08
CA LEU A 58 5.18 -19.55 1.70
C LEU A 58 3.68 -19.20 1.62
N PRO A 59 3.31 -17.98 1.19
CA PRO A 59 1.92 -17.60 1.04
C PRO A 59 1.25 -18.53 0.01
N ARG A 60 0.16 -19.16 0.40
CA ARG A 60 -0.71 -19.98 -0.46
C ARG A 60 -2.10 -19.35 -0.50
N ILE A 61 -2.70 -19.32 -1.68
CA ILE A 61 -4.13 -19.03 -1.82
C ILE A 61 -4.88 -20.27 -1.30
N PRO A 62 -5.92 -20.12 -0.44
CA PRO A 62 -6.72 -21.25 0.01
C PRO A 62 -7.23 -22.04 -1.21
N ASP A 63 -7.21 -23.36 -1.12
CA ASP A 63 -7.66 -24.31 -2.15
C ASP A 63 -6.86 -24.32 -3.48
N CYS A 64 -5.80 -23.53 -3.59
CA CYS A 64 -4.91 -23.54 -4.75
C CYS A 64 -3.65 -24.38 -4.50
N LYS A 65 -3.49 -25.47 -5.26
CA LYS A 65 -2.28 -26.32 -5.20
C LYS A 65 -1.08 -25.72 -5.95
N VAL A 66 -1.31 -24.70 -6.76
CA VAL A 66 -0.28 -24.01 -7.55
C VAL A 66 0.50 -23.07 -6.62
N PRO A 67 1.85 -23.14 -6.58
CA PRO A 67 2.66 -22.17 -5.85
C PRO A 67 2.39 -20.75 -6.35
N VAL A 68 2.27 -19.78 -5.43
CA VAL A 68 2.13 -18.37 -5.82
C VAL A 68 3.37 -17.93 -6.60
N ALA A 69 3.17 -17.53 -7.85
CA ALA A 69 4.26 -17.07 -8.70
C ALA A 69 4.89 -15.82 -8.08
N ARG A 70 6.18 -15.90 -7.76
CA ARG A 70 6.95 -14.71 -7.36
C ARG A 70 7.24 -13.90 -8.61
N PRO A 71 7.03 -12.57 -8.60
CA PRO A 71 7.45 -11.74 -9.72
C PRO A 71 8.96 -11.90 -9.91
N ALA A 72 9.42 -11.87 -11.17
CA ALA A 72 10.84 -11.90 -11.46
C ALA A 72 11.54 -10.72 -10.76
N TYR A 73 12.68 -10.99 -10.10
CA TYR A 73 13.46 -9.94 -9.47
C TYR A 73 13.97 -8.95 -10.53
N LYS A 74 13.63 -7.68 -10.37
CA LYS A 74 14.10 -6.59 -11.23
C LYS A 74 15.27 -5.88 -10.55
N VAL A 75 16.48 -6.10 -11.03
CA VAL A 75 17.65 -5.31 -10.65
C VAL A 75 17.38 -3.85 -11.04
N ARG A 76 17.56 -2.92 -10.11
CA ARG A 76 17.47 -1.47 -10.36
C ARG A 76 18.84 -0.85 -10.23
N ASP A 77 19.23 -0.06 -11.21
CA ASP A 77 20.42 0.78 -11.13
C ASP A 77 20.10 2.04 -10.32
N GLN A 78 20.65 2.11 -9.11
CA GLN A 78 20.46 3.24 -8.20
C GLN A 78 21.25 4.48 -8.63
N TRP A 79 22.26 4.31 -9.50
CA TRP A 79 23.15 5.36 -9.97
C TRP A 79 22.95 5.69 -11.45
N SER A 80 21.79 5.34 -12.00
CA SER A 80 21.39 5.82 -13.33
C SER A 80 21.45 7.34 -13.41
N ASP A 81 21.75 7.90 -14.59
CA ASP A 81 21.88 9.35 -14.77
C ASP A 81 20.68 10.14 -14.26
N GLU A 82 19.47 9.59 -14.40
CA GLU A 82 18.23 10.21 -13.90
C GLU A 82 18.18 10.27 -12.38
N ALA A 83 18.58 9.19 -11.70
CA ALA A 83 18.63 9.13 -10.24
C ALA A 83 19.78 9.99 -9.68
N ALA A 84 20.94 9.97 -10.33
CA ALA A 84 22.11 10.74 -9.93
C ALA A 84 21.91 12.26 -10.10
N ARG A 85 21.15 12.69 -11.12
CA ARG A 85 20.81 14.10 -11.36
C ARG A 85 19.51 14.55 -10.69
N PHE A 86 18.83 13.68 -9.97
CA PHE A 86 17.59 14.04 -9.29
C PHE A 86 17.82 15.17 -8.27
N GLY A 87 16.98 16.20 -8.31
CA GLY A 87 17.10 17.40 -7.46
C GLY A 87 18.13 18.42 -7.94
N GLN A 88 18.80 18.18 -9.07
CA GLN A 88 19.64 19.18 -9.70
C GLN A 88 18.79 20.41 -10.07
N ASN A 89 19.27 21.60 -9.69
CA ASN A 89 18.62 22.90 -9.92
C ASN A 89 17.34 23.19 -9.10
N ASP A 90 17.06 22.43 -8.02
CA ASP A 90 15.90 22.72 -7.16
C ASP A 90 15.98 24.09 -6.46
N TYR A 91 17.20 24.57 -6.19
CA TYR A 91 17.47 25.86 -5.54
C TYR A 91 18.03 26.91 -6.50
N ILE A 92 17.68 26.81 -7.79
CA ILE A 92 18.14 27.76 -8.82
C ILE A 92 17.73 29.20 -8.55
N ASP A 93 16.62 29.40 -7.85
CA ASP A 93 16.13 30.71 -7.43
C ASP A 93 16.97 31.33 -6.30
N LEU A 94 17.45 30.51 -5.36
CA LEU A 94 18.24 30.97 -4.21
C LEU A 94 19.73 31.14 -4.53
N LEU A 95 20.27 30.27 -5.39
CA LEU A 95 21.71 30.21 -5.69
C LEU A 95 22.07 30.75 -7.07
N GLY A 96 21.08 31.05 -7.90
CA GLY A 96 21.26 31.59 -9.26
C GLY A 96 21.06 33.10 -9.34
N ASP A 97 20.65 33.56 -10.52
CA ASP A 97 20.34 34.95 -10.83
C ASP A 97 18.89 35.34 -10.47
N GLY A 98 18.09 34.38 -9.99
CA GLY A 98 16.68 34.56 -9.66
C GLY A 98 15.76 34.72 -10.88
N SER A 99 16.25 34.48 -12.11
CA SER A 99 15.46 34.65 -13.34
C SER A 99 14.39 33.58 -13.53
N VAL A 100 14.61 32.38 -13.00
CA VAL A 100 13.75 31.21 -13.16
C VAL A 100 13.28 30.70 -11.81
N HIS A 101 11.97 30.52 -11.65
CA HIS A 101 11.38 29.92 -10.46
C HIS A 101 11.33 28.38 -10.60
N PRO A 102 11.64 27.58 -9.56
CA PRO A 102 11.69 26.10 -9.63
C PRO A 102 10.41 25.45 -10.16
N ALA A 103 9.24 26.05 -9.91
CA ALA A 103 7.96 25.60 -10.47
C ALA A 103 7.93 25.53 -12.02
N GLN A 104 8.77 26.31 -12.70
CA GLN A 104 8.86 26.32 -14.17
C GLN A 104 9.65 25.11 -14.70
N LEU A 105 10.55 24.53 -13.88
CA LEU A 105 11.36 23.35 -14.21
C LEU A 105 10.55 22.04 -14.17
N GLN A 106 9.30 22.10 -13.72
CA GLN A 106 8.38 20.96 -13.65
C GLN A 106 7.83 20.58 -15.04
N TYR A 107 8.70 20.13 -15.96
CA TYR A 107 8.35 19.84 -17.35
C TYR A 107 7.43 18.63 -17.52
N HIS A 108 7.51 17.66 -16.61
CA HIS A 108 6.68 16.46 -16.61
C HIS A 108 5.25 16.73 -16.12
N THR A 109 5.02 17.87 -15.47
CA THR A 109 3.73 18.23 -14.88
C THR A 109 2.93 19.07 -15.87
N PRO A 110 1.62 18.85 -16.02
CA PRO A 110 0.82 19.65 -16.94
C PRO A 110 0.87 21.12 -16.56
N THR A 111 0.86 21.99 -17.58
CA THR A 111 1.12 23.43 -17.44
C THR A 111 0.20 24.13 -16.44
N TRP A 112 -1.07 23.72 -16.37
CA TRP A 112 -2.08 24.25 -15.44
C TRP A 112 -1.88 23.79 -13.98
N LEU A 113 -0.95 22.87 -13.72
CA LEU A 113 -0.65 22.35 -12.40
C LEU A 113 0.76 22.71 -11.92
N ARG A 114 1.58 23.36 -12.77
CA ARG A 114 2.92 23.81 -12.39
C ARG A 114 2.83 24.89 -11.32
N GLY A 115 3.58 24.72 -10.24
CA GLY A 115 3.55 25.65 -9.09
C GLY A 115 2.23 25.68 -8.33
N PHE A 116 1.33 24.72 -8.58
CA PHE A 116 0.10 24.61 -7.81
C PHE A 116 0.44 24.28 -6.34
N PRO A 117 -0.23 24.90 -5.35
CA PRO A 117 0.10 24.69 -3.95
C PRO A 117 0.01 23.19 -3.58
N GLY A 118 0.83 22.75 -2.63
CA GLY A 118 0.98 21.33 -2.27
C GLY A 118 -0.29 20.67 -1.70
N GLN A 119 -0.20 19.35 -1.50
CA GLN A 119 -1.30 18.43 -1.17
C GLN A 119 -2.26 18.93 -0.06
N HIS A 120 -1.72 19.57 0.99
CA HIS A 120 -2.50 20.08 2.13
C HIS A 120 -3.38 21.29 1.82
N ARG A 121 -3.07 22.04 0.75
CA ARG A 121 -3.86 23.21 0.29
C ARG A 121 -4.64 22.93 -0.99
N ALA A 122 -4.28 21.88 -1.74
CA ALA A 122 -4.81 21.56 -3.07
C ALA A 122 -5.55 20.22 -3.13
N ASN A 123 -6.82 20.21 -2.71
CA ASN A 123 -7.72 19.08 -2.91
C ASN A 123 -8.12 18.94 -4.40
N GLU A 124 -8.57 17.74 -4.82
CA GLU A 124 -9.13 17.44 -6.13
C GLU A 124 -10.13 18.52 -6.58
N LEU A 125 -11.05 18.92 -5.69
CA LEU A 125 -12.03 19.96 -5.97
C LEU A 125 -11.40 21.26 -6.47
N ILE A 126 -10.35 21.73 -5.80
CA ILE A 126 -9.69 22.99 -6.13
C ILE A 126 -8.96 22.86 -7.47
N LYS A 127 -8.31 21.71 -7.72
CA LYS A 127 -7.66 21.41 -9.01
C LYS A 127 -8.68 21.41 -10.16
N LEU A 128 -9.84 20.79 -9.97
CA LEU A 128 -10.89 20.74 -10.99
C LEU A 128 -11.53 22.10 -11.24
N ILE A 129 -11.75 22.93 -10.20
CA ILE A 129 -12.22 24.31 -10.37
C ILE A 129 -11.18 25.14 -11.12
N HIS A 130 -9.90 25.01 -10.78
CA HIS A 130 -8.82 25.72 -11.48
C HIS A 130 -8.76 25.31 -12.97
N TYR A 131 -8.77 24.00 -13.24
CA TYR A 131 -8.82 23.46 -14.60
C TYR A 131 -10.05 23.94 -15.38
N ARG A 132 -11.23 23.93 -14.74
CA ARG A 132 -12.49 24.45 -15.30
C ARG A 132 -12.32 25.91 -15.74
N ASN A 133 -11.82 26.76 -14.86
CA ASN A 133 -11.71 28.19 -15.12
C ASN A 133 -10.68 28.49 -16.23
N LEU A 134 -9.58 27.76 -16.28
CA LEU A 134 -8.52 27.98 -17.27
C LEU A 134 -8.92 27.53 -18.69
N TYR A 135 -9.75 26.50 -18.79
CA TYR A 135 -10.13 25.89 -20.07
C TYR A 135 -11.64 25.96 -20.40
N ASP A 136 -12.41 26.83 -19.74
CA ASP A 136 -13.87 26.91 -19.86
C ASP A 136 -14.36 26.99 -21.33
N SER A 137 -13.94 28.03 -22.06
CA SER A 137 -14.36 28.25 -23.45
C SER A 137 -13.94 27.11 -24.37
N LYS A 138 -12.70 26.61 -24.21
CA LYS A 138 -12.15 25.52 -25.04
C LYS A 138 -12.87 24.20 -24.79
N LEU A 139 -13.20 23.87 -23.54
CA LEU A 139 -13.89 22.62 -23.21
C LEU A 139 -15.33 22.62 -23.72
N LYS A 140 -16.03 23.76 -23.60
CA LYS A 140 -17.41 23.91 -24.09
C LYS A 140 -17.49 23.71 -25.61
N GLN A 141 -16.56 24.29 -26.35
CA GLN A 141 -16.52 24.20 -27.81
C GLN A 141 -16.07 22.82 -28.29
N ASN A 142 -14.97 22.29 -27.76
CA ASN A 142 -14.32 21.10 -28.33
C ASN A 142 -14.82 19.79 -27.72
N SER A 143 -15.32 19.79 -26.49
CA SER A 143 -15.63 18.56 -25.74
C SER A 143 -16.76 18.75 -24.72
N PRO A 144 -18.00 18.99 -25.18
CA PRO A 144 -19.14 19.27 -24.30
C PRO A 144 -19.46 18.14 -23.32
N LYS A 145 -19.23 16.87 -23.71
CA LYS A 145 -19.38 15.72 -22.80
C LYS A 145 -18.41 15.78 -21.62
N ARG A 146 -17.12 16.04 -21.89
CA ARG A 146 -16.08 16.16 -20.86
C ARG A 146 -16.35 17.36 -19.95
N TRP A 147 -16.87 18.45 -20.51
CA TRP A 147 -17.34 19.61 -19.74
C TRP A 147 -18.48 19.24 -18.77
N HIS A 148 -19.47 18.50 -19.24
CA HIS A 148 -20.57 18.03 -18.41
C HIS A 148 -20.08 17.11 -17.27
N GLU A 149 -19.20 16.15 -17.56
CA GLU A 149 -18.59 15.25 -16.58
C GLU A 149 -17.76 16.00 -15.53
N LEU A 150 -16.96 16.99 -15.96
CA LEU A 150 -16.20 17.86 -15.07
C LEU A 150 -17.12 18.62 -14.10
N ARG A 151 -18.18 19.24 -14.61
CA ARG A 151 -19.18 19.92 -13.77
C ARG A 151 -19.85 18.97 -12.79
N LYS A 152 -20.22 17.77 -13.24
CA LYS A 152 -20.80 16.73 -12.39
C LYS A 152 -19.86 16.33 -11.25
N ARG A 153 -18.56 16.15 -11.54
CA ARG A 153 -17.55 15.81 -10.54
C ARG A 153 -17.34 16.94 -9.53
N ILE A 154 -17.24 18.19 -9.99
CA ILE A 154 -17.11 19.37 -9.12
C ILE A 154 -18.32 19.46 -8.19
N LYS A 155 -19.54 19.32 -8.71
CA LYS A 155 -20.78 19.32 -7.92
C LYS A 155 -20.77 18.22 -6.85
N TYR A 156 -20.40 17.00 -7.23
CA TYR A 156 -20.30 15.87 -6.30
C TYR A 156 -19.29 16.15 -5.17
N LEU A 157 -18.09 16.63 -5.51
CA LEU A 157 -17.04 16.91 -4.51
C LEU A 157 -17.41 18.06 -3.58
N MET A 158 -18.06 19.11 -4.09
CA MET A 158 -18.58 20.19 -3.23
C MET A 158 -19.59 19.65 -2.22
N MET A 159 -20.55 18.85 -2.71
CA MET A 159 -21.55 18.23 -1.84
C MET A 159 -20.88 17.32 -0.80
N GLN A 160 -19.96 16.45 -1.21
CA GLN A 160 -19.28 15.53 -0.29
C GLN A 160 -18.43 16.24 0.78
N HIS A 161 -17.69 17.29 0.39
CA HIS A 161 -16.80 18.00 1.33
C HIS A 161 -17.55 18.92 2.28
N ASN A 162 -18.62 19.58 1.82
CA ASN A 162 -19.38 20.51 2.64
C ASN A 162 -20.46 19.81 3.49
N TYR A 163 -21.06 18.72 3.00
CA TYR A 163 -22.10 17.98 3.73
C TYR A 163 -21.49 16.84 4.53
N ASN A 164 -21.03 15.80 3.86
CA ASN A 164 -20.80 14.53 4.56
C ASN A 164 -19.60 14.55 5.53
N LYS A 165 -18.74 15.57 5.46
CA LYS A 165 -17.57 15.70 6.35
C LYS A 165 -17.73 16.73 7.46
N GLN A 166 -18.61 17.73 7.29
CA GLN A 166 -18.80 18.83 8.26
C GLN A 166 -20.22 18.88 8.85
N ASP A 167 -21.14 18.07 8.34
CA ASP A 167 -22.53 18.06 8.80
C ASP A 167 -22.68 17.25 10.08
N GLU A 168 -22.35 17.88 11.20
CA GLU A 168 -22.62 17.38 12.56
C GLU A 168 -24.13 17.37 12.88
N ILE A 169 -24.94 18.08 12.09
CA ILE A 169 -26.36 18.39 12.31
C ILE A 169 -27.26 17.47 11.46
N GLY A 170 -26.70 16.55 10.67
CA GLY A 170 -27.47 15.70 9.76
C GLY A 170 -28.57 14.88 10.43
N ARG A 171 -28.38 14.49 11.71
CA ARG A 171 -29.42 13.81 12.50
C ARG A 171 -30.60 14.74 12.85
N GLU A 172 -30.32 15.99 13.18
CA GLU A 172 -31.33 16.99 13.57
C GLU A 172 -32.17 17.44 12.37
N ARG A 173 -31.56 17.53 11.18
CA ARG A 173 -32.31 17.81 9.95
C ARG A 173 -33.24 16.68 9.54
N ASN A 174 -32.79 15.42 9.67
CA ASN A 174 -33.65 14.26 9.42
C ASN A 174 -34.86 14.20 10.37
N LEU A 175 -34.76 14.82 11.54
CA LEU A 175 -35.84 14.97 12.50
C LEU A 175 -36.77 16.16 12.20
N GLY A 176 -36.48 16.94 11.16
CA GLY A 176 -37.26 18.12 10.79
C GLY A 176 -37.09 19.31 11.73
N LEU A 177 -36.01 19.36 12.51
CA LEU A 177 -35.78 20.41 13.52
C LEU A 177 -35.32 21.75 12.92
N TRP A 178 -34.92 21.76 11.65
CA TRP A 178 -34.37 22.91 10.94
C TRP A 178 -35.07 23.10 9.59
N GLU A 179 -35.59 24.31 9.32
CA GLU A 179 -36.31 24.64 8.08
C GLU A 179 -35.41 25.13 6.94
N GLU A 180 -34.24 25.70 7.26
CA GLU A 180 -33.35 26.25 6.24
C GLU A 180 -32.63 25.15 5.46
N GLU A 181 -32.81 25.16 4.14
CA GLU A 181 -32.00 24.35 3.24
C GLU A 181 -30.55 24.86 3.27
N PRO A 182 -29.59 24.02 3.63
CA PRO A 182 -28.20 24.44 3.77
C PRO A 182 -27.64 24.93 2.42
N ASP A 183 -26.81 25.98 2.43
CA ASP A 183 -26.29 26.55 1.19
C ASP A 183 -25.18 25.67 0.59
N TYR A 184 -25.55 24.90 -0.44
CA TYR A 184 -24.67 23.99 -1.17
C TYR A 184 -23.65 24.69 -2.08
N THR A 185 -23.75 26.02 -2.25
CA THR A 185 -23.04 26.71 -3.35
C THR A 185 -21.66 27.22 -2.98
N TYR A 186 -21.32 27.36 -1.71
CA TYR A 186 -20.04 27.93 -1.29
C TYR A 186 -19.27 27.00 -0.36
N LYS A 187 -17.95 26.93 -0.54
CA LYS A 187 -17.04 26.18 0.35
C LYS A 187 -16.73 26.95 1.64
N ASP A 188 -16.81 28.28 1.60
CA ASP A 188 -16.62 29.24 2.70
C ASP A 188 -17.33 30.55 2.32
N LYS A 189 -17.44 31.53 3.25
CA LYS A 189 -17.90 32.93 2.97
C LYS A 189 -17.11 33.65 1.84
N SER A 190 -16.09 33.00 1.26
CA SER A 190 -15.23 33.50 0.18
C SER A 190 -15.84 33.49 -1.24
N ARG A 191 -17.16 33.28 -1.39
CA ARG A 191 -17.92 33.44 -2.66
C ARG A 191 -17.31 32.75 -3.89
N ARG A 192 -16.72 31.56 -3.76
CA ARG A 192 -16.34 30.74 -4.92
C ARG A 192 -17.38 29.64 -5.11
N SER A 193 -18.23 29.77 -6.12
CA SER A 193 -19.31 28.81 -6.38
C SER A 193 -19.19 28.09 -7.73
N PHE A 194 -19.82 26.92 -7.80
CA PHE A 194 -20.03 26.21 -9.07
C PHE A 194 -21.04 26.95 -9.99
N LYS A 195 -21.90 27.80 -9.39
CA LYS A 195 -22.93 28.61 -10.06
C LYS A 195 -22.43 29.99 -10.49
N ASP A 196 -21.17 30.34 -10.24
CA ASP A 196 -20.57 31.57 -10.75
C ASP A 196 -20.42 31.42 -12.27
N GLU A 197 -21.51 31.62 -12.98
CA GLU A 197 -21.52 31.91 -14.39
C GLU A 197 -20.94 33.32 -14.50
N ILE A 198 -19.72 33.41 -15.02
CA ILE A 198 -19.14 34.69 -15.41
C ILE A 198 -20.01 35.18 -16.57
N HIS A 199 -20.86 36.17 -16.30
CA HIS A 199 -21.50 36.97 -17.33
C HIS A 199 -20.45 37.75 -18.12
#